data_AF-A0A9D8FMT9-F1
#
_entry.id   AF-A0A9D8FMT9-F1
#
_cell.length_a   1.000
_cell.length_b   1.000
_cell.length_c   1.000
_cell.angle_alpha   90.00
_cell.angle_beta   90.00
_cell.angle_gamma   90.00
#
_symmetry.space_group_name_H-M   'P 1'
#
loop_
_entity.id
_entity.type
_entity.pdbx_description
1 polymer ?
#
loop_
_entity_poly.entity_id
_entity_poly.type
_entity_poly.pdbx_seq_one_letter_code
_entity_poly.pdbx_strand_id
1 'polypeptide(L)'
;MKKIIFVIGLSCLVILNYLLFAGDIDLIFSHKYHAEEAEAACTDCHNAEESAKASDNLLPNMETCYNCHDEDDTECTLCHKDPDNAVEYPRITEYIANFPHSKHITEKMTCEKCHIKISVSENVLEKHLPKMAACVECHTEKSQDDYCYICHGKGEDLEPADHKLAWKESHGITAQTEEESCNACHTKESCLECHSNDNLDHKAHPLNYANNHGLYAKGNKDNCYTCHEELSFCVDCHQKRMVMPRNHSFANWSNTTTGGGHSRAAKLDLDSCLSCHSDAEGDPVCVICHSR
;
A
#
# COMPACT_ATOMS: atom_id res chain seq x y z
N MET A 1 42.12 42.45 -14.97
CA MET A 1 40.86 42.86 -14.30
C MET A 1 39.69 42.25 -15.06
N LYS A 2 39.25 41.04 -14.68
CA LYS A 2 38.10 40.35 -15.28
C LYS A 2 37.00 40.26 -14.22
N LYS A 3 35.87 40.91 -14.49
CA LYS A 3 34.68 40.92 -13.62
C LYS A 3 34.00 39.54 -13.69
N ILE A 4 33.84 38.90 -12.54
CA ILE A 4 33.04 37.68 -12.38
C ILE A 4 31.58 38.14 -12.22
N ILE A 5 30.73 37.76 -13.16
CA ILE A 5 29.28 37.98 -13.09
C ILE A 5 28.68 36.74 -12.41
N PHE A 6 28.10 36.96 -11.23
CA PHE A 6 27.38 35.96 -10.45
C PHE A 6 26.00 35.77 -11.08
N VAL A 7 25.77 34.64 -11.76
CA VAL A 7 24.46 34.23 -12.24
C VAL A 7 23.82 33.38 -11.15
N ILE A 8 23.12 34.01 -10.20
CA ILE A 8 22.09 33.33 -9.40
C ILE A 8 20.79 33.57 -10.14
N GLY A 9 20.35 32.58 -10.90
CA GLY A 9 19.12 32.64 -11.66
C GLY A 9 18.39 31.30 -11.57
N LEU A 10 17.16 31.36 -11.05
CA LEU A 10 16.07 30.45 -11.37
C LEU A 10 16.16 29.00 -10.83
N SER A 11 16.00 28.81 -9.52
CA SER A 11 15.63 27.49 -8.97
C SER A 11 14.53 27.54 -7.90
N CYS A 12 13.76 28.62 -7.81
CA CYS A 12 12.73 28.80 -6.76
C CYS A 12 11.32 29.12 -7.30
N LEU A 13 11.00 28.77 -8.55
CA LEU A 13 9.76 29.18 -9.23
C LEU A 13 8.98 28.00 -9.86
N VAL A 14 9.05 26.82 -9.24
CA VAL A 14 8.27 25.64 -9.66
C VAL A 14 7.46 25.02 -8.51
N ILE A 15 7.46 25.61 -7.31
CA ILE A 15 6.72 25.09 -6.14
C ILE A 15 5.45 25.93 -5.84
N LEU A 16 5.11 26.92 -6.66
CA LEU A 16 3.96 27.81 -6.44
C LEU A 16 2.94 27.74 -7.58
N ASN A 17 2.49 26.53 -7.95
CA ASN A 17 1.33 26.39 -8.84
C ASN A 17 0.50 25.12 -8.61
N TYR A 18 0.63 24.49 -7.43
CA TYR A 18 -0.26 23.40 -6.99
C TYR A 18 -1.32 23.87 -5.96
N LEU A 19 -1.54 25.18 -5.86
CA LEU A 19 -2.52 25.81 -4.97
C LEU A 19 -3.48 26.73 -5.73
N LEU A 20 -3.95 26.32 -6.90
CA LEU A 20 -5.01 27.03 -7.60
C LEU A 20 -6.06 26.04 -8.10
N PHE A 21 -7.27 26.24 -7.58
CA PHE A 21 -8.55 25.58 -7.89
C PHE A 21 -8.87 24.26 -7.19
N ALA A 22 -8.77 24.21 -5.86
CA ALA A 22 -9.90 23.66 -5.12
C ALA A 22 -10.95 24.78 -5.08
N GLY A 23 -11.89 24.79 -6.03
CA GLY A 23 -13.05 25.67 -5.90
C GLY A 23 -13.71 25.35 -4.56
N ASP A 24 -13.81 26.33 -3.68
CA ASP A 24 -14.55 26.14 -2.43
C ASP A 24 -15.96 25.73 -2.81
N ILE A 25 -16.31 24.48 -2.46
CA ILE A 25 -17.64 23.93 -2.74
C ILE A 25 -18.64 24.84 -2.01
N ASP A 26 -19.47 25.48 -2.83
CA ASP A 26 -20.34 26.57 -2.41
C ASP A 26 -21.71 26.07 -1.92
N LEU A 27 -21.96 24.76 -2.01
CA LEU A 27 -23.20 24.14 -1.54
C LEU A 27 -23.10 23.75 -0.05
N ILE A 28 -24.08 24.20 0.72
CA ILE A 28 -24.34 23.81 2.11
C ILE A 28 -25.36 22.68 2.09
N PHE A 29 -24.89 21.45 2.26
CA PHE A 29 -25.74 20.27 2.28
C PHE A 29 -25.18 19.24 3.26
N SER A 30 -26.07 18.55 3.99
CA SER A 30 -25.71 17.47 4.93
C SER A 30 -26.54 16.23 4.64
N HIS A 31 -25.90 15.15 4.19
CA HIS A 31 -26.58 13.86 4.04
C HIS A 31 -27.09 13.34 5.38
N LYS A 32 -26.32 13.54 6.45
CA LYS A 32 -26.70 13.17 7.81
C LYS A 32 -28.04 13.77 8.23
N TYR A 33 -28.21 15.07 8.06
CA TYR A 33 -29.45 15.73 8.45
C TYR A 33 -30.64 15.19 7.66
N HIS A 34 -30.49 15.06 6.33
CA HIS A 34 -31.59 14.60 5.48
C HIS A 34 -31.95 13.13 5.71
N ALA A 35 -30.96 12.27 5.98
CA ALA A 35 -31.20 10.86 6.23
C ALA A 35 -31.73 10.57 7.65
N GLU A 36 -31.22 11.26 8.68
CA GLU A 36 -31.56 10.98 10.09
C GLU A 36 -32.73 11.83 10.62
N GLU A 37 -32.75 13.14 10.33
CA GLU A 37 -33.72 14.06 10.93
C GLU A 37 -34.92 14.30 10.01
N ALA A 38 -34.68 14.41 8.70
CA ALA A 38 -35.74 14.57 7.70
C ALA A 38 -36.31 13.24 7.19
N GLU A 39 -35.70 12.11 7.57
CA GLU A 39 -36.09 10.74 7.18
C GLU A 39 -36.23 10.54 5.66
N ALA A 40 -35.49 11.32 4.86
CA ALA A 40 -35.53 11.24 3.40
C ALA A 40 -34.86 9.95 2.90
N ALA A 41 -35.49 9.27 1.95
CA ALA A 41 -34.92 8.12 1.27
C ALA A 41 -33.89 8.58 0.22
N CYS A 42 -32.90 7.73 -0.08
CA CYS A 42 -31.88 8.06 -1.07
C CYS A 42 -32.47 8.36 -2.46
N THR A 43 -33.55 7.67 -2.81
CA THR A 43 -34.28 7.79 -4.09
C THR A 43 -35.11 9.04 -4.20
N ASP A 44 -35.37 9.74 -3.09
CA ASP A 44 -36.10 11.01 -3.11
C ASP A 44 -35.27 12.09 -3.81
N CYS A 45 -33.92 11.96 -3.76
CA CYS A 45 -32.99 12.88 -4.42
C CYS A 45 -32.24 12.26 -5.61
N HIS A 46 -31.90 10.97 -5.55
CA HIS A 46 -31.03 10.33 -6.55
C HIS A 46 -31.80 9.32 -7.41
N ASN A 47 -31.97 9.64 -8.71
CA ASN A 47 -32.64 8.76 -9.67
C ASN A 47 -31.67 7.74 -10.29
N ALA A 48 -31.22 6.77 -9.50
CA ALA A 48 -30.23 5.79 -9.92
C ALA A 48 -30.81 4.60 -10.72
N GLU A 49 -32.14 4.44 -10.74
CA GLU A 49 -32.84 3.36 -11.46
C GLU A 49 -32.72 3.45 -12.98
N GLU A 50 -32.51 4.67 -13.51
CA GLU A 50 -32.36 4.90 -14.95
C GLU A 50 -30.88 4.92 -15.38
N SER A 51 -29.93 4.82 -14.45
CA SER A 51 -28.50 4.88 -14.79
C SER A 51 -28.01 3.58 -15.43
N ALA A 52 -27.50 3.73 -16.65
CA ALA A 52 -26.93 2.67 -17.48
C ALA A 52 -25.40 2.75 -17.55
N LYS A 53 -24.79 3.86 -17.15
CA LYS A 53 -23.35 4.10 -17.21
C LYS A 53 -22.83 4.76 -15.92
N ALA A 54 -21.55 4.55 -15.66
CA ALA A 54 -20.86 5.15 -14.52
C ALA A 54 -20.83 6.68 -14.60
N SER A 55 -20.79 7.22 -15.82
CA SER A 55 -20.74 8.66 -16.11
C SER A 55 -22.10 9.36 -16.06
N ASP A 56 -23.19 8.65 -15.77
CA ASP A 56 -24.52 9.26 -15.69
C ASP A 56 -24.55 10.29 -14.54
N ASN A 57 -25.34 11.36 -14.71
CA ASN A 57 -25.47 12.36 -13.66
C ASN A 57 -26.59 11.96 -12.71
N LEU A 58 -26.22 11.46 -11.54
CA LEU A 58 -27.16 11.09 -10.48
C LEU A 58 -27.27 12.16 -9.39
N LEU A 59 -26.61 13.32 -9.56
CA LEU A 59 -26.75 14.41 -8.60
C LEU A 59 -28.14 15.06 -8.74
N PRO A 60 -28.80 15.40 -7.62
CA PRO A 60 -30.04 16.15 -7.65
C PRO A 60 -29.81 17.52 -8.28
N ASN A 61 -30.86 18.07 -8.89
CA ASN A 61 -30.89 19.44 -9.35
C ASN A 61 -31.74 20.29 -8.39
N MET A 62 -31.87 21.59 -8.65
CA MET A 62 -32.67 22.49 -7.82
C MET A 62 -34.14 22.06 -7.70
N GLU A 63 -34.76 21.58 -8.80
CA GLU A 63 -36.16 21.12 -8.77
C GLU A 63 -36.34 19.96 -7.78
N THR A 64 -35.34 19.09 -7.65
CA THR A 64 -35.36 18.00 -6.67
C THR A 64 -35.42 18.51 -5.22
N CYS A 65 -34.68 19.57 -4.91
CA CYS A 65 -34.72 20.21 -3.60
C CYS A 65 -36.10 20.80 -3.31
N TYR A 66 -36.72 21.40 -4.33
CA TYR A 66 -38.03 22.05 -4.20
C TYR A 66 -39.22 21.10 -4.04
N ASN A 67 -39.01 19.79 -4.19
CA ASN A 67 -40.03 18.80 -3.83
C ASN A 67 -40.38 18.83 -2.33
N CYS A 68 -39.45 19.31 -1.50
CA CYS A 68 -39.63 19.43 -0.04
C CYS A 68 -39.40 20.86 0.47
N HIS A 69 -38.54 21.65 -0.17
CA HIS A 69 -38.26 23.04 0.19
C HIS A 69 -39.14 23.99 -0.64
N ASP A 70 -39.76 24.97 0.00
CA ASP A 70 -40.59 25.94 -0.72
C ASP A 70 -39.70 26.95 -1.48
N GLU A 71 -39.81 27.00 -2.80
CA GLU A 71 -39.04 27.93 -3.66
C GLU A 71 -39.28 29.39 -3.29
N ASP A 72 -40.50 29.75 -2.87
CA ASP A 72 -40.88 31.13 -2.59
C ASP A 72 -40.49 31.58 -1.17
N ASP A 73 -40.26 30.65 -0.24
CA ASP A 73 -39.98 30.92 1.19
C ASP A 73 -38.55 30.53 1.62
N THR A 74 -37.78 29.85 0.76
CA THR A 74 -36.42 29.40 1.08
C THR A 74 -35.37 30.39 0.57
N GLU A 75 -34.68 31.06 1.49
CA GLU A 75 -33.56 31.95 1.17
C GLU A 75 -32.39 31.19 0.54
N CYS A 76 -31.85 31.67 -0.59
CA CYS A 76 -30.75 31.02 -1.32
C CYS A 76 -29.50 30.78 -0.44
N THR A 77 -29.28 31.66 0.55
CA THR A 77 -28.13 31.59 1.47
C THR A 77 -28.17 30.41 2.45
N LEU A 78 -29.31 29.72 2.55
CA LEU A 78 -29.41 28.47 3.32
C LEU A 78 -28.72 27.30 2.61
N CYS A 79 -28.65 27.36 1.28
CA CYS A 79 -28.06 26.31 0.45
C CYS A 79 -26.74 26.73 -0.20
N HIS A 80 -26.52 28.01 -0.47
CA HIS A 80 -25.33 28.53 -1.13
C HIS A 80 -24.57 29.49 -0.22
N LYS A 81 -23.24 29.35 -0.10
CA LYS A 81 -22.45 30.34 0.65
C LYS A 81 -22.31 31.65 -0.13
N ASP A 82 -22.28 31.58 -1.46
CA ASP A 82 -22.25 32.72 -2.38
C ASP A 82 -23.26 32.50 -3.55
N PRO A 83 -24.57 32.75 -3.31
CA PRO A 83 -25.61 32.56 -4.32
C PRO A 83 -25.37 33.30 -5.66
N ASP A 84 -24.68 34.44 -5.62
CA ASP A 84 -24.40 35.26 -6.80
C ASP A 84 -23.33 34.64 -7.70
N ASN A 85 -22.51 33.72 -7.18
CA ASN A 85 -21.41 33.06 -7.89
C ASN A 85 -21.46 31.53 -7.78
N ALA A 86 -22.67 30.96 -7.64
CA ALA A 86 -22.85 29.52 -7.51
C ALA A 86 -22.26 28.76 -8.71
N VAL A 87 -21.42 27.77 -8.43
CA VAL A 87 -20.80 26.88 -9.43
C VAL A 87 -21.39 25.48 -9.36
N GLU A 88 -21.34 24.76 -10.48
CA GLU A 88 -21.75 23.36 -10.53
C GLU A 88 -20.91 22.52 -9.57
N TYR A 89 -21.59 21.60 -8.87
CA TYR A 89 -20.90 20.67 -7.98
C TYR A 89 -19.97 19.75 -8.80
N PRO A 90 -18.68 19.62 -8.42
CA PRO A 90 -17.74 18.78 -9.17
C PRO A 90 -18.21 17.34 -9.27
N ARG A 91 -18.27 16.82 -10.49
CA ARG A 91 -18.66 15.44 -10.76
C ARG A 91 -17.44 14.55 -10.96
N ILE A 92 -17.52 13.35 -10.37
CA ILE A 92 -16.56 12.30 -10.63
C ILE A 92 -17.06 11.52 -11.84
N THR A 93 -16.48 11.81 -13.00
CA THR A 93 -16.89 11.20 -14.28
C THR A 93 -15.92 10.12 -14.76
N GLU A 94 -14.71 10.08 -14.21
CA GLU A 94 -13.64 9.14 -14.54
C GLU A 94 -13.31 8.27 -13.32
N TYR A 95 -14.25 7.42 -12.91
CA TYR A 95 -14.04 6.48 -11.79
C TYR A 95 -13.88 5.03 -12.27
N ILE A 96 -14.83 4.56 -13.08
CA ILE A 96 -14.86 3.23 -13.66
C ILE A 96 -15.58 3.32 -15.01
N ALA A 97 -15.10 2.60 -16.03
CA ALA A 97 -15.68 2.71 -17.36
C ALA A 97 -17.15 2.23 -17.41
N ASN A 98 -17.42 1.09 -16.78
CA ASN A 98 -18.68 0.38 -16.92
C ASN A 98 -19.31 0.11 -15.55
N PHE A 99 -20.32 0.90 -15.18
CA PHE A 99 -21.12 0.65 -13.99
C PHE A 99 -22.57 1.14 -14.15
N PRO A 100 -23.52 0.24 -14.45
CA PRO A 100 -24.94 0.58 -14.50
C PRO A 100 -25.58 0.46 -13.10
N HIS A 101 -25.94 1.58 -12.44
CA HIS A 101 -26.63 1.54 -11.14
C HIS A 101 -27.95 0.77 -11.22
N SER A 102 -28.70 0.92 -12.32
CA SER A 102 -29.96 0.21 -12.59
C SER A 102 -29.89 -1.32 -12.46
N LYS A 103 -28.73 -1.92 -12.71
CA LYS A 103 -28.52 -3.37 -12.55
C LYS A 103 -28.19 -3.79 -11.13
N HIS A 104 -27.68 -2.86 -10.33
CA HIS A 104 -27.22 -3.12 -8.98
C HIS A 104 -28.31 -2.82 -7.95
N ILE A 105 -29.17 -1.83 -8.19
CA ILE A 105 -30.27 -1.48 -7.30
C ILE A 105 -31.36 -2.56 -7.39
N THR A 106 -31.36 -3.46 -6.42
CA THR A 106 -32.31 -4.56 -6.26
C THR A 106 -32.62 -4.74 -4.78
N GLU A 107 -33.65 -5.49 -4.40
CA GLU A 107 -34.02 -5.72 -2.99
C GLU A 107 -32.87 -6.25 -2.10
N LYS A 108 -31.80 -6.79 -2.70
CA LYS A 108 -30.63 -7.33 -1.99
C LYS A 108 -29.41 -6.40 -1.96
N MET A 109 -29.49 -5.24 -2.59
CA MET A 109 -28.37 -4.30 -2.71
C MET A 109 -28.83 -2.88 -2.33
N THR A 110 -28.33 -2.39 -1.19
CA THR A 110 -28.60 -1.03 -0.73
C THR A 110 -27.47 -0.10 -1.16
N CYS A 111 -27.76 1.20 -1.27
CA CYS A 111 -26.77 2.23 -1.63
C CYS A 111 -25.53 2.15 -0.74
N GLU A 112 -25.73 1.94 0.57
CA GLU A 112 -24.69 1.94 1.60
C GLU A 112 -23.73 0.75 1.52
N LYS A 113 -24.08 -0.33 0.81
CA LYS A 113 -23.14 -1.42 0.55
C LYS A 113 -21.94 -0.96 -0.27
N CYS A 114 -22.14 0.03 -1.13
CA CYS A 114 -21.08 0.63 -1.93
C CYS A 114 -20.68 2.01 -1.41
N HIS A 115 -21.67 2.86 -1.09
CA HIS A 115 -21.48 4.20 -0.58
C HIS A 115 -21.36 4.24 0.94
N ILE A 116 -20.19 3.85 1.44
CA ILE A 116 -19.99 3.61 2.87
C ILE A 116 -20.28 4.87 3.70
N LYS A 117 -21.11 4.76 4.73
CA LYS A 117 -21.36 5.83 5.75
C LYS A 117 -21.77 7.19 5.16
N ILE A 118 -22.34 7.25 3.96
CA ILE A 118 -22.78 8.51 3.38
C ILE A 118 -23.97 9.11 4.14
N SER A 119 -24.89 8.26 4.59
CA SER A 119 -26.09 8.60 5.38
C SER A 119 -25.79 9.29 6.70
N VAL A 120 -24.59 9.11 7.26
CA VAL A 120 -24.18 9.74 8.53
C VAL A 120 -23.12 10.82 8.33
N SER A 121 -22.85 11.19 7.08
CA SER A 121 -21.83 12.18 6.73
C SER A 121 -22.44 13.55 6.49
N GLU A 122 -21.76 14.58 7.00
CA GLU A 122 -22.11 15.97 6.67
C GLU A 122 -21.57 16.38 5.30
N ASN A 123 -20.57 15.67 4.77
CA ASN A 123 -19.91 16.03 3.51
C ASN A 123 -19.69 14.81 2.61
N VAL A 124 -19.69 15.03 1.30
CA VAL A 124 -19.29 14.02 0.32
C VAL A 124 -17.77 14.09 0.13
N LEU A 125 -17.14 12.93 0.19
CA LEU A 125 -15.69 12.73 0.17
C LEU A 125 -15.40 11.45 -0.61
N GLU A 126 -14.21 11.35 -1.19
CA GLU A 126 -13.78 10.19 -1.98
C GLU A 126 -13.90 8.86 -1.22
N LYS A 127 -13.73 8.87 0.11
CA LYS A 127 -13.89 7.69 0.97
C LYS A 127 -15.28 7.04 0.90
N HIS A 128 -16.30 7.79 0.47
CA HIS A 128 -17.67 7.29 0.33
C HIS A 128 -17.91 6.59 -1.01
N LEU A 129 -16.88 6.44 -1.85
CA LEU A 129 -16.97 5.68 -3.10
C LEU A 129 -16.47 4.25 -2.90
N PRO A 130 -17.08 3.26 -3.57
CA PRO A 130 -16.70 1.86 -3.45
C PRO A 130 -15.35 1.59 -4.12
N LYS A 131 -14.34 1.19 -3.34
CA LYS A 131 -13.10 0.64 -3.90
C LYS A 131 -13.38 -0.68 -4.64
N MET A 132 -12.46 -1.09 -5.52
CA MET A 132 -12.55 -2.37 -6.25
C MET A 132 -12.82 -3.58 -5.33
N ALA A 133 -12.29 -3.57 -4.10
CA ALA A 133 -12.57 -4.57 -3.07
C ALA A 133 -14.08 -4.81 -2.87
N ALA A 134 -14.89 -3.75 -2.82
CA ALA A 134 -16.34 -3.86 -2.67
C ALA A 134 -17.02 -4.53 -3.86
N CYS A 135 -16.48 -4.37 -5.07
CA CYS A 135 -17.00 -5.04 -6.27
C CYS A 135 -16.76 -6.54 -6.21
N VAL A 136 -15.53 -6.94 -5.84
CA VAL A 136 -15.10 -8.36 -5.85
C VAL A 136 -15.63 -9.17 -4.66
N GLU A 137 -16.20 -8.53 -3.63
CA GLU A 137 -16.96 -9.22 -2.58
C GLU A 137 -18.13 -10.02 -3.15
N CYS A 138 -18.79 -9.49 -4.19
CA CYS A 138 -19.89 -10.16 -4.88
C CYS A 138 -19.46 -10.75 -6.24
N HIS A 139 -18.57 -10.08 -6.98
CA HIS A 139 -18.06 -10.52 -8.28
C HIS A 139 -16.79 -11.37 -8.13
N THR A 140 -16.92 -12.56 -7.54
CA THR A 140 -15.78 -13.42 -7.16
C THR A 140 -15.20 -14.26 -8.31
N GLU A 141 -15.96 -14.48 -9.38
CA GLU A 141 -15.58 -15.35 -10.50
C GLU A 141 -14.64 -14.64 -11.48
N LYS A 142 -13.35 -14.58 -11.11
CA LYS A 142 -12.29 -13.90 -11.89
C LYS A 142 -11.78 -14.71 -13.07
N SER A 143 -12.16 -15.99 -13.18
CA SER A 143 -11.63 -16.89 -14.22
C SER A 143 -12.29 -16.72 -15.59
N GLN A 144 -13.33 -15.87 -15.68
CA GLN A 144 -14.02 -15.60 -16.93
C GLN A 144 -13.12 -14.83 -17.91
N ASP A 145 -13.15 -15.22 -19.19
CA ASP A 145 -12.54 -14.45 -20.27
C ASP A 145 -13.08 -13.01 -20.27
N ASP A 146 -12.19 -12.04 -20.48
CA ASP A 146 -12.51 -10.60 -20.45
C ASP A 146 -13.11 -10.10 -19.10
N TYR A 147 -12.98 -10.84 -17.99
CA TYR A 147 -13.51 -10.46 -16.66
C TYR A 147 -13.23 -9.00 -16.29
N CYS A 148 -11.97 -8.55 -16.47
CA CYS A 148 -11.56 -7.18 -16.14
C CYS A 148 -12.37 -6.15 -16.92
N TYR A 149 -12.68 -6.43 -18.20
CA TYR A 149 -13.35 -5.50 -19.11
C TYR A 149 -14.87 -5.48 -18.95
N ILE A 150 -15.43 -6.30 -18.06
CA ILE A 150 -16.84 -6.18 -17.65
C ILE A 150 -17.04 -4.83 -16.95
N CYS A 151 -16.06 -4.41 -16.15
CA CYS A 151 -16.09 -3.18 -15.37
C CYS A 151 -15.15 -2.11 -15.95
N HIS A 152 -13.97 -2.52 -16.43
CA HIS A 152 -12.95 -1.62 -16.95
C HIS A 152 -13.05 -1.38 -18.46
N GLY A 153 -12.50 -0.26 -18.91
CA GLY A 153 -12.38 0.08 -20.32
C GLY A 153 -11.27 -0.73 -20.99
N LYS A 154 -11.48 -1.16 -22.25
CA LYS A 154 -10.40 -1.78 -23.03
C LYS A 154 -9.31 -0.74 -23.30
N GLY A 155 -8.08 -1.02 -22.87
CA GLY A 155 -6.94 -0.11 -23.00
C GLY A 155 -6.72 0.83 -21.82
N GLU A 156 -7.48 0.67 -20.72
CA GLU A 156 -7.16 1.33 -19.46
C GLU A 156 -5.86 0.78 -18.86
N ASP A 157 -5.12 1.66 -18.18
CA ASP A 157 -4.03 1.26 -17.31
C ASP A 157 -4.63 0.77 -15.99
N LEU A 158 -4.62 -0.55 -15.80
CA LEU A 158 -5.16 -1.20 -14.61
C LEU A 158 -4.12 -1.30 -13.48
N GLU A 159 -2.89 -0.83 -13.71
CA GLU A 159 -1.85 -0.83 -12.69
C GLU A 159 -2.20 0.21 -11.60
N PRO A 160 -2.42 -0.23 -10.35
CA PRO A 160 -2.71 0.71 -9.28
C PRO A 160 -1.48 1.60 -8.99
N ALA A 161 -1.71 2.76 -8.39
CA ALA A 161 -0.67 3.76 -8.17
C ALA A 161 0.51 3.27 -7.30
N ASP A 162 0.31 2.20 -6.52
CA ASP A 162 1.32 1.55 -5.68
C ASP A 162 2.21 0.54 -6.43
N HIS A 163 1.83 0.11 -7.65
CA HIS A 163 2.58 -0.83 -8.51
C HIS A 163 3.76 -0.16 -9.27
N LYS A 164 4.41 0.81 -8.63
CA LYS A 164 5.55 1.55 -9.21
C LYS A 164 6.90 0.91 -8.88
N LEU A 165 7.99 1.56 -9.27
CA LEU A 165 9.37 1.03 -9.19
C LEU A 165 9.75 0.39 -7.84
N ALA A 166 9.26 0.90 -6.71
CA ALA A 166 9.60 0.39 -5.37
C ALA A 166 8.72 -0.77 -4.89
N TRP A 167 7.65 -1.12 -5.62
CA TRP A 167 6.68 -2.14 -5.20
C TRP A 167 7.34 -3.49 -4.91
N LYS A 168 8.31 -3.91 -5.73
CA LYS A 168 9.03 -5.17 -5.52
C LYS A 168 9.75 -5.25 -4.17
N GLU A 169 10.15 -4.10 -3.61
CA GLU A 169 10.86 -4.01 -2.35
C GLU A 169 9.91 -3.87 -1.14
N SER A 170 8.70 -3.31 -1.34
CA SER A 170 7.79 -2.95 -0.25
C SER A 170 6.49 -3.75 -0.17
N HIS A 171 6.05 -4.41 -1.26
CA HIS A 171 4.73 -5.05 -1.31
C HIS A 171 4.55 -6.15 -0.27
N GLY A 172 5.63 -6.75 0.23
CA GLY A 172 5.55 -7.78 1.28
C GLY A 172 5.01 -7.26 2.63
N ILE A 173 5.13 -5.96 2.92
CA ILE A 173 4.51 -5.35 4.12
C ILE A 173 3.02 -5.16 3.86
N THR A 174 2.67 -4.56 2.72
CA THR A 174 1.27 -4.35 2.31
C THR A 174 0.51 -5.67 2.19
N ALA A 175 1.12 -6.71 1.63
CA ALA A 175 0.50 -8.04 1.51
C ALA A 175 0.18 -8.67 2.87
N GLN A 176 0.89 -8.33 3.94
CA GLN A 176 0.58 -8.83 5.30
C GLN A 176 -0.57 -8.09 5.95
N THR A 177 -0.74 -6.80 5.64
CA THR A 177 -1.74 -5.94 6.31
C THR A 177 -3.00 -5.73 5.48
N GLU A 178 -2.91 -5.87 4.16
CA GLU A 178 -3.94 -5.51 3.18
C GLU A 178 -4.05 -6.56 2.06
N GLU A 179 -3.88 -7.85 2.38
CA GLU A 179 -3.92 -8.96 1.42
C GLU A 179 -5.15 -8.92 0.49
N GLU A 180 -6.32 -8.58 1.04
CA GLU A 180 -7.58 -8.50 0.32
C GLU A 180 -7.56 -7.48 -0.83
N SER A 181 -6.77 -6.41 -0.70
CA SER A 181 -6.62 -5.40 -1.75
C SER A 181 -5.91 -5.97 -2.99
N CYS A 182 -4.88 -6.80 -2.78
CA CYS A 182 -4.15 -7.45 -3.86
C CYS A 182 -5.02 -8.54 -4.51
N ASN A 183 -5.76 -9.27 -3.67
CA ASN A 183 -6.66 -10.32 -4.10
C ASN A 183 -7.83 -9.77 -4.95
N ALA A 184 -8.06 -8.46 -5.02
CA ALA A 184 -9.03 -7.87 -5.94
C ALA A 184 -8.67 -8.14 -7.42
N CYS A 185 -7.37 -8.13 -7.75
CA CYS A 185 -6.88 -8.36 -9.10
C CYS A 185 -6.15 -9.71 -9.25
N HIS A 186 -5.39 -10.11 -8.23
CA HIS A 186 -4.50 -11.26 -8.30
C HIS A 186 -5.10 -12.50 -7.64
N THR A 187 -4.72 -13.68 -8.15
CA THR A 187 -5.03 -14.96 -7.49
C THR A 187 -3.82 -15.47 -6.73
N LYS A 188 -4.01 -16.52 -5.93
CA LYS A 188 -2.92 -17.20 -5.23
C LYS A 188 -1.87 -17.72 -6.21
N GLU A 189 -2.28 -18.18 -7.38
CA GLU A 189 -1.40 -18.63 -8.46
C GLU A 189 -0.54 -17.47 -8.99
N SER A 190 -1.10 -16.26 -9.11
CA SER A 190 -0.34 -15.06 -9.50
C SER A 190 0.84 -14.79 -8.56
N CYS A 191 0.62 -14.97 -7.25
CA CYS A 191 1.70 -14.87 -6.27
C CYS A 191 2.76 -15.97 -6.53
N LEU A 192 2.33 -17.21 -6.76
CA LEU A 192 3.22 -18.35 -6.99
C LEU A 192 4.02 -18.22 -8.29
N GLU A 193 3.51 -17.60 -9.34
CA GLU A 193 4.26 -17.38 -10.58
C GLU A 193 5.55 -16.59 -10.33
N CYS A 194 5.47 -15.50 -9.57
CA CYS A 194 6.62 -14.68 -9.21
C CYS A 194 7.46 -15.31 -8.09
N HIS A 195 6.81 -16.01 -7.15
CA HIS A 195 7.45 -16.62 -5.98
C HIS A 195 7.95 -18.06 -6.16
N SER A 196 7.76 -18.64 -7.36
CA SER A 196 8.16 -20.01 -7.71
C SER A 196 9.66 -20.27 -7.66
N ASN A 197 10.50 -19.23 -7.66
CA ASN A 197 11.96 -19.31 -7.61
C ASN A 197 12.55 -19.14 -6.20
N ASP A 198 11.78 -19.47 -5.15
CA ASP A 198 12.26 -19.54 -3.77
C ASP A 198 12.68 -18.18 -3.17
N ASN A 199 12.05 -17.10 -3.64
CA ASN A 199 12.10 -15.75 -3.07
C ASN A 199 11.17 -15.59 -1.84
N LEU A 200 10.61 -16.69 -1.32
CA LEU A 200 9.80 -16.75 -0.10
C LEU A 200 10.37 -17.79 0.88
N ASP A 201 11.26 -17.37 1.78
CA ASP A 201 11.70 -18.24 2.91
C ASP A 201 10.66 -18.23 4.06
N HIS A 202 9.37 -18.39 3.73
CA HIS A 202 8.28 -18.12 4.67
C HIS A 202 7.89 -19.28 5.60
N LYS A 203 8.40 -20.49 5.40
CA LYS A 203 7.98 -21.63 6.24
C LYS A 203 8.70 -21.68 7.59
N ALA A 204 9.83 -21.00 7.73
CA ALA A 204 10.62 -21.01 8.97
C ALA A 204 11.14 -19.61 9.40
N HIS A 205 11.23 -18.65 8.48
CA HIS A 205 11.88 -17.36 8.74
C HIS A 205 11.08 -16.15 8.27
N PRO A 206 11.22 -14.97 8.93
CA PRO A 206 10.59 -13.74 8.48
C PRO A 206 11.24 -13.21 7.19
N LEU A 207 10.54 -12.31 6.50
CA LEU A 207 11.11 -11.54 5.39
C LEU A 207 12.44 -10.89 5.82
N ASN A 208 13.37 -10.79 4.87
CA ASN A 208 14.70 -10.19 5.08
C ASN A 208 15.61 -10.98 6.04
N TYR A 209 15.31 -12.26 6.32
CA TYR A 209 16.11 -13.13 7.19
C TYR A 209 17.60 -13.11 6.82
N ALA A 210 17.93 -13.20 5.53
CA ALA A 210 19.32 -13.14 5.05
C ALA A 210 20.10 -11.91 5.55
N ASN A 211 19.44 -10.77 5.80
CA ASN A 211 20.09 -9.54 6.23
C ASN A 211 19.99 -9.26 7.75
N ASN A 212 19.08 -9.92 8.47
CA ASN A 212 18.84 -9.66 9.90
C ASN A 212 19.05 -10.88 10.82
N HIS A 213 19.16 -12.10 10.28
CA HIS A 213 19.33 -13.34 11.06
C HIS A 213 20.53 -13.30 11.99
N GLY A 214 21.60 -12.59 11.61
CA GLY A 214 22.78 -12.40 12.46
C GLY A 214 22.48 -11.75 13.83
N LEU A 215 21.41 -10.95 13.94
CA LEU A 215 20.96 -10.40 15.23
C LEU A 215 20.28 -11.47 16.09
N TYR A 216 19.43 -12.29 15.49
CA TYR A 216 18.72 -13.38 16.15
C TYR A 216 19.71 -14.48 16.59
N ALA A 217 20.63 -14.86 15.70
CA ALA A 217 21.71 -15.78 15.98
C ALA A 217 22.61 -15.29 17.12
N LYS A 218 22.83 -13.98 17.27
CA LYS A 218 23.61 -13.47 18.42
C LYS A 218 22.87 -13.60 19.76
N GLY A 219 21.54 -13.56 19.75
CA GLY A 219 20.72 -13.58 20.96
C GLY A 219 20.36 -14.98 21.46
N ASN A 220 20.17 -15.94 20.56
CA ASN A 220 19.79 -17.32 20.92
C ASN A 220 20.09 -18.30 19.76
N LYS A 221 21.33 -18.82 19.73
CA LYS A 221 21.81 -19.78 18.72
C LYS A 221 21.15 -21.15 18.86
N ASP A 222 20.85 -21.54 20.09
CA ASP A 222 20.37 -22.89 20.45
C ASP A 222 19.00 -23.20 19.87
N ASN A 223 18.16 -22.17 19.72
CA ASN A 223 16.86 -22.31 19.06
C ASN A 223 16.98 -22.72 17.58
N CYS A 224 18.06 -22.34 16.89
CA CYS A 224 18.27 -22.72 15.49
C CYS A 224 18.57 -24.22 15.37
N TYR A 225 19.28 -24.79 16.35
CA TYR A 225 19.66 -26.21 16.38
C TYR A 225 18.50 -27.17 16.60
N THR A 226 17.32 -26.63 16.94
CA THR A 226 16.10 -27.44 16.99
C THR A 226 15.71 -27.96 15.59
N CYS A 227 16.11 -27.23 14.53
CA CYS A 227 15.78 -27.57 13.14
C CYS A 227 16.99 -27.63 12.19
N HIS A 228 18.09 -26.95 12.49
CA HIS A 228 19.28 -26.88 11.63
C HIS A 228 20.49 -27.57 12.28
N GLU A 229 21.20 -28.42 11.53
CA GLU A 229 22.47 -29.01 11.99
C GLU A 229 23.60 -27.95 12.04
N GLU A 230 24.40 -28.00 13.11
CA GLU A 230 25.24 -26.91 13.65
C GLU A 230 26.15 -26.17 12.64
N LEU A 231 26.84 -26.88 11.74
CA LEU A 231 27.95 -26.29 10.99
C LEU A 231 27.73 -26.22 9.47
N SER A 232 27.18 -27.26 8.86
CA SER A 232 27.08 -27.35 7.40
C SER A 232 26.17 -26.28 6.80
N PHE A 233 25.02 -26.00 7.42
CA PHE A 233 24.07 -25.02 6.91
C PHE A 233 24.63 -23.58 6.96
N CYS A 234 25.15 -23.19 8.12
CA CYS A 234 25.69 -21.84 8.35
C CYS A 234 26.90 -21.60 7.44
N VAL A 235 27.87 -22.52 7.47
CA VAL A 235 29.12 -22.38 6.72
C VAL A 235 28.89 -22.46 5.22
N ASP A 236 28.09 -23.41 4.71
CA ASP A 236 27.83 -23.55 3.28
C ASP A 236 27.20 -22.30 2.68
N CYS A 237 26.18 -21.76 3.34
CA CYS A 237 25.49 -20.57 2.85
C CYS A 237 26.43 -19.36 2.84
N HIS A 238 27.14 -19.15 3.95
CA HIS A 238 28.07 -18.02 4.09
C HIS A 238 29.28 -18.13 3.15
N GLN A 239 29.79 -19.33 2.88
CA GLN A 239 30.86 -19.56 1.90
C GLN A 239 30.36 -19.38 0.46
N LYS A 240 29.24 -20.02 0.08
CA LYS A 240 28.66 -19.89 -1.27
C LYS A 240 28.32 -18.46 -1.63
N ARG A 241 27.88 -17.66 -0.65
CA ARG A 241 27.53 -16.24 -0.84
C ARG A 241 28.66 -15.27 -0.50
N MET A 242 29.82 -15.75 -0.07
CA MET A 242 30.98 -14.94 0.33
C MET A 242 30.61 -13.85 1.35
N VAL A 243 29.72 -14.17 2.30
CA VAL A 243 29.27 -13.26 3.35
C VAL A 243 29.89 -13.65 4.68
N MET A 244 30.77 -12.80 5.21
CA MET A 244 31.43 -13.02 6.50
C MET A 244 30.82 -12.13 7.59
N PRO A 245 30.91 -12.53 8.87
CA PRO A 245 30.45 -11.69 9.95
C PRO A 245 31.15 -10.33 9.93
N ARG A 246 30.40 -9.26 10.25
CA ARG A 246 30.85 -7.87 10.10
C ARG A 246 32.19 -7.57 10.77
N ASN A 247 32.50 -8.25 11.87
CA ASN A 247 33.78 -8.11 12.58
C ASN A 247 35.02 -8.44 11.71
N HIS A 248 34.90 -9.36 10.74
CA HIS A 248 35.99 -9.73 9.83
C HIS A 248 36.28 -8.67 8.76
N SER A 249 35.40 -7.66 8.62
CA SER A 249 35.60 -6.53 7.71
C SER A 249 36.32 -5.34 8.36
N PHE A 250 36.59 -5.39 9.68
CA PHE A 250 37.23 -4.28 10.39
C PHE A 250 38.75 -4.27 10.20
N ALA A 251 39.31 -3.08 9.99
CA ALA A 251 40.76 -2.88 10.01
C ALA A 251 41.35 -3.30 11.37
N ASN A 252 42.49 -3.99 11.35
CA ASN A 252 43.14 -4.57 12.54
C ASN A 252 42.28 -5.59 13.30
N TRP A 253 41.32 -6.26 12.63
CA TRP A 253 40.58 -7.38 13.22
C TRP A 253 41.53 -8.45 13.75
N SER A 254 42.46 -8.94 12.94
CA SER A 254 43.57 -9.77 13.39
C SER A 254 44.91 -9.07 13.16
N ASN A 255 45.88 -9.26 14.06
CA ASN A 255 47.27 -8.86 13.86
C ASN A 255 48.21 -9.73 14.71
N THR A 256 49.48 -9.82 14.33
CA THR A 256 50.47 -10.70 14.99
C THR A 256 51.07 -10.11 16.28
N THR A 257 50.82 -8.84 16.60
CA THR A 257 51.46 -8.14 17.72
C THR A 257 50.60 -8.17 18.98
N THR A 258 49.30 -7.91 18.84
CA THR A 258 48.31 -7.85 19.93
C THR A 258 47.15 -8.81 19.73
N GLY A 259 47.07 -9.48 18.58
CA GLY A 259 45.94 -10.30 18.19
C GLY A 259 44.70 -9.50 17.73
N GLY A 260 44.78 -8.16 17.73
CA GLY A 260 43.73 -7.28 17.20
C GLY A 260 42.39 -7.33 17.93
N GLY A 261 41.32 -6.94 17.24
CA GLY A 261 39.95 -7.07 17.74
C GLY A 261 39.50 -8.53 17.94
N HIS A 262 40.09 -9.45 17.17
CA HIS A 262 39.89 -10.89 17.23
C HIS A 262 40.28 -11.45 18.59
N SER A 263 41.47 -11.10 19.12
CA SER A 263 41.89 -11.62 20.44
C SER A 263 40.98 -11.16 21.58
N ARG A 264 40.44 -9.95 21.49
CA ARG A 264 39.47 -9.44 22.46
C ARG A 264 38.13 -10.16 22.33
N ALA A 265 37.65 -10.36 21.11
CA ALA A 265 36.37 -11.04 20.86
C ALA A 265 36.41 -12.51 21.28
N ALA A 266 37.47 -13.24 20.91
CA ALA A 266 37.65 -14.64 21.27
C ALA A 266 37.75 -14.86 22.79
N LYS A 267 38.31 -13.90 23.53
CA LYS A 267 38.32 -13.94 25.01
C LYS A 267 36.94 -13.73 25.65
N LEU A 268 36.02 -13.08 24.95
CA LEU A 268 34.69 -12.78 25.46
C LEU A 268 33.69 -13.89 25.13
N ASP A 269 33.80 -14.49 23.93
CA ASP A 269 32.88 -15.49 23.43
C ASP A 269 33.61 -16.38 22.40
N LEU A 270 34.36 -17.37 22.89
CA LEU A 270 35.07 -18.34 22.05
C LEU A 270 34.09 -19.25 21.31
N ASP A 271 32.99 -19.63 21.96
CA ASP A 271 31.99 -20.55 21.42
C ASP A 271 31.31 -20.00 20.16
N SER A 272 31.07 -18.68 20.09
CA SER A 272 30.59 -18.03 18.87
C SER A 272 31.54 -18.13 17.69
N CYS A 273 32.84 -18.27 17.95
CA CYS A 273 33.82 -18.43 16.90
C CYS A 273 33.83 -19.88 16.43
N LEU A 274 33.68 -20.83 17.37
CA LEU A 274 33.62 -22.26 17.09
C LEU A 274 32.38 -22.68 16.27
N SER A 275 31.30 -21.90 16.31
CA SER A 275 30.12 -22.10 15.46
C SER A 275 30.42 -22.00 13.95
N CYS A 276 31.51 -21.33 13.57
CA CYS A 276 31.93 -21.19 12.16
C CYS A 276 33.35 -21.73 11.89
N HIS A 277 34.21 -21.77 12.91
CA HIS A 277 35.61 -22.20 12.83
C HIS A 277 35.83 -23.40 13.76
N SER A 278 35.74 -24.61 13.23
CA SER A 278 35.93 -25.83 14.03
C SER A 278 37.14 -26.64 13.59
N ASP A 279 37.89 -27.14 14.59
CA ASP A 279 39.02 -28.05 14.36
C ASP A 279 38.55 -29.47 13.92
N ALA A 280 37.26 -29.80 14.10
CA ALA A 280 36.70 -31.12 13.86
C ALA A 280 36.39 -31.40 12.38
N GLU A 281 36.11 -30.37 11.57
CA GLU A 281 35.72 -30.52 10.15
C GLU A 281 36.74 -29.93 9.16
N GLY A 282 37.98 -29.70 9.61
CA GLY A 282 39.07 -29.31 8.71
C GLY A 282 39.20 -27.81 8.46
N ASP A 283 38.75 -26.97 9.39
CA ASP A 283 39.14 -25.56 9.45
C ASP A 283 40.23 -25.34 10.54
N PRO A 284 41.52 -25.63 10.26
CA PRO A 284 42.61 -25.48 11.22
C PRO A 284 42.97 -24.00 11.50
N VAL A 285 42.08 -23.05 11.22
CA VAL A 285 42.35 -21.60 11.32
C VAL A 285 42.86 -21.20 12.69
N CYS A 286 42.32 -21.79 13.76
CA CYS A 286 42.77 -21.53 15.13
C CYS A 286 44.18 -22.08 15.37
N VAL A 287 44.39 -23.36 15.07
CA VAL A 287 45.67 -24.03 15.31
C VAL A 287 46.80 -23.48 14.44
N ILE A 288 46.54 -23.00 13.22
CA ILE A 288 47.58 -22.43 12.35
C ILE A 288 48.31 -21.27 13.03
N CYS A 289 47.60 -20.45 13.79
CA CYS A 289 48.15 -19.26 14.44
C CYS A 289 48.43 -19.47 15.93
N HIS A 290 47.70 -20.35 16.62
CA HIS A 290 47.76 -20.54 18.07
C HIS A 290 48.45 -21.83 18.55
N SER A 291 48.93 -22.70 17.65
CA SER A 291 49.66 -23.93 18.02
C SER A 291 51.16 -23.74 18.32
N ARG A 292 51.63 -22.49 18.46
CA ARG A 292 53.05 -22.15 18.68
C ARG A 292 53.34 -21.80 20.12
#